data_AF-A0AA41FD26-F1
#
_entry.id   AF-A0AA41FD26-F1
#
_cell.length_a   1.000
_cell.length_b   1.000
_cell.length_c   1.000
_cell.angle_alpha   90.00
_cell.angle_beta   90.00
_cell.angle_gamma   90.00
#
_symmetry.space_group_name_H-M   'P 1'
#
loop_
_entity.id
_entity.type
_entity.pdbx_description
1 polymer ?
#
loop_
_entity_poly.entity_id
_entity_poly.type
_entity_poly.pdbx_seq_one_letter_code
_entity_poly.pdbx_strand_id
1 'polypeptide(L)'
;MHKLGTGRTGTVWLALHLGLEEYRAIKCVPRTCADYETFRREALILKELQHPGIPMIYDLEEDPEYFYLIEEYLQGYSLYTLIKCQGTLKQADAVRYGMQICGLVEYMHSACKQPILYLDLQPHNLIICNGTVKLIDFDHAASCLDANQEEQRYGTVGCAAPEQYTSDGILDQRTDVYAIGAVLRFMLTGTLKQGVFAPQIVTEPLQSIIEKCMEPNMDRRYESAKELNSVLRRLCIRELTVNNDHRAGPSLIINLAGVRPGAGITHLSLGLLHFLTIQGYEVLYEEHNRSQAVRTLARQVNARPDRRGIYSVNGCFMKPWYGPAVRLEEPLDFSVVLRDYGTDWKLLLEESARDHVLVTAVTDSAWEACYIQRAVSALMDQQDLYKGKKAVFIFRHAGQGYSGRRFHIRDWNGLLKQSLLYRSPEYRDPFSRDRSTQLFFRSLWDGISGEAGTERSKRGWLKGWDTAKGAVLRAAGTLRPDAGSSGSSEREGERG
;
A
#
# COMPACT_ATOMS: atom_id res chain seq x y z
N MET A 1 -6.53 2.02 -41.21
CA MET A 1 -7.24 1.56 -40.00
C MET A 1 -6.93 0.09 -39.78
N HIS A 2 -6.72 -0.36 -38.55
CA HIS A 2 -6.54 -1.76 -38.17
C HIS A 2 -7.72 -2.20 -37.30
N LYS A 3 -8.35 -3.33 -37.60
CA LYS A 3 -9.54 -3.78 -36.85
C LYS A 3 -9.14 -4.24 -35.45
N LEU A 4 -9.73 -3.64 -34.42
CA LEU A 4 -9.50 -4.01 -33.01
C LEU A 4 -10.51 -5.06 -32.53
N GLY A 5 -11.76 -4.97 -32.97
CA GLY A 5 -12.82 -5.90 -32.57
C GLY A 5 -14.14 -5.63 -33.28
N THR A 6 -15.07 -6.58 -33.19
CA THR A 6 -16.47 -6.39 -33.60
C THR A 6 -17.36 -6.74 -32.42
N GLY A 7 -18.21 -5.79 -32.03
CA GLY A 7 -19.23 -5.94 -31.00
C GLY A 7 -20.61 -6.20 -31.60
N ARG A 8 -21.65 -6.06 -30.78
CA ARG A 8 -23.05 -6.22 -31.19
C ARG A 8 -23.52 -5.08 -32.09
N THR A 9 -23.12 -3.86 -31.78
CA THR A 9 -23.60 -2.60 -32.37
C THR A 9 -22.70 -2.08 -33.48
N GLY A 10 -21.45 -2.55 -33.56
CA GLY A 10 -20.49 -2.01 -34.53
C GLY A 10 -19.13 -2.69 -34.53
N THR A 11 -18.21 -2.13 -35.32
CA THR A 11 -16.81 -2.56 -35.41
C THR A 11 -15.89 -1.45 -34.94
N VAL A 12 -14.93 -1.78 -34.08
CA VAL A 12 -13.94 -0.84 -33.55
C VAL A 12 -12.63 -0.96 -34.31
N TRP A 13 -12.09 0.18 -34.72
CA TRP A 13 -10.87 0.29 -35.51
C TRP A 13 -9.83 1.16 -34.80
N LEU A 14 -8.57 0.76 -34.88
CA LEU A 14 -7.42 1.60 -34.60
C LEU A 14 -7.15 2.50 -35.82
N ALA A 15 -7.17 3.80 -35.61
CA ALA A 15 -6.88 4.81 -36.61
C ALA A 15 -5.74 5.72 -36.14
N LEU A 16 -4.99 6.28 -37.09
CA LEU A 16 -4.03 7.35 -36.82
C LEU A 16 -4.72 8.67 -37.13
N HIS A 17 -4.85 9.54 -36.14
CA HIS A 17 -5.35 10.89 -36.34
C HIS A 17 -4.27 11.74 -37.01
N LEU A 18 -4.40 12.01 -38.31
CA LEU A 18 -3.33 12.61 -39.13
C LEU A 18 -2.85 13.98 -38.65
N GLY A 19 -3.74 14.81 -38.10
CA GLY A 19 -3.37 16.14 -37.60
C GLY A 19 -2.72 16.16 -36.22
N LEU A 20 -2.89 15.10 -35.43
CA LEU A 20 -2.34 14.99 -34.07
C LEU A 20 -1.19 13.97 -34.01
N GLU A 21 -1.03 13.17 -35.07
CA GLU A 21 -0.10 12.04 -35.15
C GLU A 21 -0.26 11.02 -34.01
N GLU A 22 -1.50 10.90 -33.51
CA GLU A 22 -1.83 10.06 -32.36
C GLU A 22 -2.85 8.98 -32.72
N TYR A 23 -2.76 7.83 -32.05
CA TYR A 23 -3.71 6.73 -32.27
C TYR A 23 -5.07 7.01 -31.61
N ARG A 24 -6.15 6.62 -32.28
CA ARG A 24 -7.54 6.70 -31.81
C ARG A 24 -8.27 5.39 -32.03
N ALA A 25 -9.22 5.10 -31.16
CA ALA A 25 -10.21 4.06 -31.40
C ALA A 25 -11.44 4.70 -32.07
N ILE A 26 -11.92 4.09 -33.15
CA ILE A 26 -13.09 4.54 -33.89
C ILE A 26 -14.10 3.39 -33.93
N LYS A 27 -15.21 3.57 -33.23
CA LYS A 27 -16.34 2.64 -33.26
C LYS A 27 -17.30 3.03 -34.39
N CYS A 28 -17.42 2.16 -35.38
CA CYS A 28 -18.28 2.35 -36.54
C CYS A 28 -19.59 1.57 -36.34
N VAL A 29 -20.72 2.27 -36.29
CA VAL A 29 -22.07 1.72 -36.09
C VAL A 29 -22.87 1.93 -37.37
N PRO A 30 -23.36 0.86 -38.05
CA PRO A 30 -24.19 1.01 -39.22
C PRO A 30 -25.51 1.72 -38.87
N ARG A 31 -25.96 2.65 -39.72
CA ARG A 31 -27.26 3.34 -39.57
C ARG A 31 -28.46 2.40 -39.59
N THR A 32 -28.29 1.17 -40.10
CA THR A 32 -29.31 0.12 -40.06
C THR A 32 -29.48 -0.52 -38.68
N CYS A 33 -28.52 -0.33 -37.76
CA CYS A 33 -28.48 -0.98 -36.45
C CYS A 33 -29.03 -0.10 -35.32
N ALA A 34 -28.94 1.23 -35.45
CA ALA A 34 -29.39 2.18 -34.45
C ALA A 34 -29.72 3.53 -35.11
N ASP A 35 -30.65 4.29 -34.53
CA ASP A 35 -30.82 5.70 -34.88
C ASP A 35 -29.75 6.57 -34.20
N TYR A 36 -29.66 7.84 -34.61
CA TYR A 36 -28.64 8.75 -34.09
C TYR A 36 -28.79 9.00 -32.57
N GLU A 37 -30.02 9.02 -32.06
CA GLU A 37 -30.31 9.20 -30.65
C GLU A 37 -29.77 8.04 -29.81
N THR A 38 -29.97 6.81 -30.26
CA THR A 38 -29.46 5.61 -29.60
C THR A 38 -27.94 5.57 -29.68
N PHE A 39 -27.36 5.86 -30.85
CA PHE A 39 -25.91 5.91 -31.05
C PHE A 39 -25.22 6.91 -30.12
N ARG A 40 -25.76 8.13 -30.01
CA ARG A 40 -25.10 9.18 -29.21
C ARG A 40 -25.25 9.01 -27.70
N ARG A 41 -26.06 8.05 -27.20
CA ARG A 41 -26.22 7.81 -25.75
C ARG A 41 -24.89 7.49 -25.08
N GLU A 42 -24.08 6.62 -25.69
CA GLU A 42 -22.74 6.26 -25.20
C GLU A 42 -21.87 7.52 -25.04
N ALA A 43 -21.87 8.37 -26.07
CA ALA A 43 -21.12 9.62 -26.08
C ALA A 43 -21.58 10.61 -25.00
N LEU A 44 -22.88 10.70 -24.75
CA LEU A 44 -23.44 11.57 -23.71
C LEU A 44 -23.04 11.09 -22.32
N ILE A 45 -22.99 9.78 -22.06
CA ILE A 45 -22.49 9.24 -20.79
C ILE A 45 -20.99 9.53 -20.65
N LEU A 46 -20.19 9.21 -21.66
CA LEU A 46 -18.73 9.42 -21.63
C LEU A 46 -18.36 10.89 -21.42
N LYS A 47 -19.14 11.83 -21.96
CA LYS A 47 -18.92 13.27 -21.79
C LYS A 47 -19.00 13.72 -20.32
N GLU A 48 -19.84 13.09 -19.52
CA GLU A 48 -20.02 13.41 -18.10
C GLU A 48 -18.92 12.79 -17.20
N LEU A 49 -18.13 11.86 -17.75
CA LEU A 49 -17.15 11.07 -17.00
C LEU A 49 -15.72 11.57 -17.28
N GLN A 50 -15.00 11.95 -16.23
CA GLN A 50 -13.60 12.38 -16.26
C GLN A 50 -12.78 11.58 -15.26
N HIS A 51 -12.24 10.45 -15.72
CA HIS A 51 -11.44 9.56 -14.88
C HIS A 51 -10.34 8.88 -15.72
N PRO A 52 -9.10 8.72 -15.23
CA PRO A 52 -7.99 8.14 -16.00
C PRO A 52 -8.22 6.69 -16.47
N GLY A 53 -9.17 5.97 -15.85
CA GLY A 53 -9.58 4.63 -16.23
C GLY A 53 -10.82 4.56 -17.13
N ILE A 54 -11.28 5.69 -17.66
CA ILE A 54 -12.40 5.80 -18.61
C ILE A 54 -11.85 6.56 -19.84
N PRO A 55 -12.04 6.07 -21.07
CA PRO A 55 -11.51 6.71 -22.27
C PRO A 55 -12.17 8.08 -22.49
N MET A 56 -11.38 9.05 -22.94
CA MET A 56 -11.93 10.33 -23.38
C MET A 56 -12.57 10.19 -24.76
N ILE A 57 -13.78 10.74 -24.91
CA ILE A 57 -14.39 11.00 -26.21
C ILE A 57 -13.72 12.22 -26.87
N TYR A 58 -13.41 12.11 -28.15
CA TYR A 58 -12.85 13.19 -28.96
C TYR A 58 -13.89 13.79 -29.88
N ASP A 59 -14.65 12.96 -30.60
CA ASP A 59 -15.64 13.45 -31.57
C ASP A 59 -16.70 12.42 -31.94
N LEU A 60 -17.77 12.91 -32.56
CA LEU A 60 -18.80 12.13 -33.24
C LEU A 60 -18.88 12.56 -34.70
N GLU A 61 -18.75 11.59 -35.59
CA GLU A 61 -18.82 11.81 -37.03
C GLU A 61 -19.90 10.91 -37.66
N GLU A 62 -20.36 11.27 -38.85
CA GLU A 62 -21.34 10.47 -39.58
C GLU A 62 -21.15 10.56 -41.10
N ASP A 63 -21.57 9.50 -41.78
CA ASP A 63 -21.72 9.49 -43.23
C ASP A 63 -23.08 8.85 -43.61
N PRO A 64 -23.41 8.71 -44.90
CA PRO A 64 -24.69 8.14 -45.31
C PRO A 64 -24.96 6.70 -44.80
N GLU A 65 -23.93 5.93 -44.45
CA GLU A 65 -24.02 4.52 -44.08
C GLU A 65 -23.74 4.25 -42.59
N TYR A 66 -22.89 5.06 -41.94
CA TYR A 66 -22.36 4.81 -40.61
C TYR A 66 -22.36 6.04 -39.69
N PHE A 67 -22.42 5.77 -38.39
CA PHE A 67 -22.03 6.68 -37.33
C PHE A 67 -20.67 6.27 -36.76
N TYR A 68 -19.87 7.24 -36.34
CA TYR A 68 -18.50 7.06 -35.85
C TYR A 68 -18.32 7.73 -34.49
N LEU A 69 -17.97 6.93 -33.48
CA LEU A 69 -17.55 7.42 -32.17
C LEU A 69 -16.02 7.36 -32.11
N ILE A 70 -15.37 8.52 -31.94
CA ILE A 70 -13.92 8.67 -31.90
C ILE A 70 -13.48 8.87 -30.44
N GLU A 71 -12.68 7.95 -29.92
CA GLU A 71 -12.27 7.94 -28.51
C GLU A 71 -10.76 7.66 -28.33
N GLU A 72 -10.28 7.84 -27.09
CA GLU A 72 -8.91 7.51 -26.67
C GLU A 72 -8.60 6.04 -26.99
N TYR A 73 -7.51 5.81 -27.74
CA TYR A 73 -6.99 4.46 -27.90
C TYR A 73 -6.28 4.01 -26.63
N LEU A 74 -6.78 2.93 -26.01
CA LEU A 74 -6.17 2.34 -24.83
C LEU A 74 -5.19 1.24 -25.22
N GLN A 75 -3.89 1.51 -25.02
CA GLN A 75 -2.84 0.54 -25.31
C GLN A 75 -2.72 -0.50 -24.18
N GLY A 76 -3.43 -1.62 -24.33
CA GLY A 76 -3.39 -2.74 -23.39
C GLY A 76 -4.05 -3.99 -23.95
N TYR A 77 -4.26 -4.97 -23.07
CA TYR A 77 -4.98 -6.20 -23.41
C TYR A 77 -6.27 -6.27 -22.61
N SER A 78 -7.34 -6.80 -23.20
CA SER A 78 -8.54 -7.12 -22.43
C SER A 78 -8.21 -8.15 -21.35
N LEU A 79 -8.89 -8.05 -20.21
CA LEU A 79 -8.77 -8.99 -19.10
C LEU A 79 -9.07 -10.42 -19.58
N TYR A 80 -10.04 -10.57 -20.50
CA TYR A 80 -10.31 -11.83 -21.18
C TYR A 80 -9.08 -12.37 -21.90
N THR A 81 -8.49 -11.60 -22.82
CA THR A 81 -7.32 -12.03 -23.59
C THR A 81 -6.14 -12.33 -22.68
N LEU A 82 -5.91 -11.50 -21.65
CA LEU A 82 -4.85 -11.73 -20.67
C LEU A 82 -5.00 -13.09 -20.01
N ILE A 83 -6.20 -13.43 -19.51
CA ILE A 83 -6.44 -14.71 -18.83
C ILE A 83 -6.39 -15.90 -19.78
N LYS A 84 -6.87 -15.75 -21.02
CA LYS A 84 -6.79 -16.81 -22.03
C LYS A 84 -5.37 -17.10 -22.49
N CYS A 85 -4.52 -16.07 -22.60
CA CYS A 85 -3.14 -16.23 -23.05
C CYS A 85 -2.17 -16.59 -21.92
N GLN A 86 -2.35 -16.04 -20.71
CA GLN A 86 -1.39 -16.15 -19.61
C GLN A 86 -1.86 -17.06 -18.46
N GLY A 87 -3.12 -17.50 -18.49
CA GLY A 87 -3.73 -18.28 -17.42
C GLY A 87 -4.43 -17.41 -16.38
N THR A 88 -5.00 -18.04 -15.36
CA THR A 88 -5.74 -17.36 -14.29
C THR A 88 -4.81 -16.51 -13.42
N LEU A 89 -5.40 -15.51 -12.76
CA LEU A 89 -4.67 -14.62 -11.87
C LEU A 89 -4.50 -15.22 -10.48
N LYS A 90 -3.40 -14.84 -9.83
CA LYS A 90 -3.24 -15.06 -8.38
C LYS A 90 -4.26 -14.21 -7.63
N GLN A 91 -4.65 -14.66 -6.45
CA GLN A 91 -5.64 -13.98 -5.61
C GLN A 91 -5.26 -12.52 -5.32
N ALA A 92 -3.98 -12.25 -5.00
CA ALA A 92 -3.50 -10.89 -4.78
C ALA A 92 -3.68 -9.98 -6.01
N ASP A 93 -3.43 -10.48 -7.21
CA ASP A 93 -3.64 -9.71 -8.45
C ASP A 93 -5.13 -9.52 -8.74
N ALA A 94 -5.97 -10.54 -8.49
CA ALA A 94 -7.41 -10.45 -8.63
C ALA A 94 -8.03 -9.43 -7.66
N VAL A 95 -7.58 -9.41 -6.39
CA VAL A 95 -7.99 -8.41 -5.40
C VAL A 95 -7.51 -7.02 -5.81
N ARG A 96 -6.27 -6.86 -6.29
CA ARG A 96 -5.74 -5.57 -6.77
C ARG A 96 -6.56 -5.02 -7.92
N TYR A 97 -6.86 -5.82 -8.94
CA TYR A 97 -7.72 -5.38 -10.05
C TYR A 97 -9.17 -5.19 -9.62
N GLY A 98 -9.69 -6.04 -8.73
CA GLY A 98 -11.00 -5.88 -8.10
C GLY A 98 -11.17 -4.53 -7.43
N MET A 99 -10.19 -4.09 -6.62
CA MET A 99 -10.20 -2.77 -5.99
C MET A 99 -10.20 -1.61 -6.99
N GLN A 100 -9.46 -1.74 -8.10
CA GLN A 100 -9.47 -0.74 -9.18
C GLN A 100 -10.83 -0.68 -9.87
N ILE A 101 -11.43 -1.84 -10.17
CA ILE A 101 -12.78 -1.95 -10.74
C ILE A 101 -13.80 -1.31 -9.80
N CYS A 102 -13.76 -1.63 -8.50
CA CYS A 102 -14.65 -1.02 -7.51
C CYS A 102 -14.49 0.50 -7.49
N GLY A 103 -13.27 1.03 -7.59
CA GLY A 103 -13.04 2.48 -7.65
C GLY A 103 -13.63 3.13 -8.90
N LEU A 104 -13.54 2.47 -10.06
CA LEU A 104 -14.14 2.94 -11.31
C LEU A 104 -15.67 2.95 -11.24
N VAL A 105 -16.27 1.87 -10.73
CA VAL A 105 -17.72 1.74 -10.58
C VAL A 105 -18.25 2.71 -9.52
N GLU A 106 -17.56 2.86 -8.38
CA GLU A 106 -17.89 3.85 -7.34
C GLU A 106 -17.86 5.28 -7.91
N TYR A 107 -16.87 5.59 -8.76
CA TYR A 107 -16.80 6.86 -9.45
C TYR A 107 -18.04 7.08 -10.34
N MET A 108 -18.40 6.13 -11.19
CA MET A 108 -19.60 6.24 -12.04
C MET A 108 -20.89 6.41 -11.24
N HIS A 109 -21.02 5.68 -10.13
CA HIS A 109 -22.18 5.77 -9.23
C HIS A 109 -22.31 7.13 -8.52
N SER A 110 -21.22 7.89 -8.44
CA SER A 110 -21.16 9.19 -7.75
C SER A 110 -20.90 10.39 -8.67
N ALA A 111 -20.64 10.17 -9.96
CA ALA A 111 -20.25 11.22 -10.90
C ALA A 111 -21.37 12.25 -11.13
N CYS A 112 -22.63 11.81 -11.08
CA CYS A 112 -23.80 12.64 -11.32
C CYS A 112 -24.82 12.55 -10.17
N LYS A 113 -25.83 13.44 -10.18
CA LYS A 113 -26.91 13.44 -9.18
C LYS A 113 -27.68 12.11 -9.14
N GLN A 114 -27.89 11.50 -10.30
CA GLN A 114 -28.38 10.13 -10.41
C GLN A 114 -27.18 9.22 -10.70
N PRO A 115 -27.04 8.06 -10.02
CA PRO A 115 -25.95 7.14 -10.29
C PRO A 115 -25.95 6.68 -11.74
N ILE A 116 -24.79 6.66 -12.39
CA ILE A 116 -24.64 6.02 -13.71
C ILE A 116 -24.26 4.57 -13.47
N LEU A 117 -25.14 3.64 -13.86
CA LEU A 117 -24.90 2.20 -13.81
C LEU A 117 -24.14 1.76 -15.07
N TYR A 118 -23.20 0.84 -14.95
CA TYR A 118 -22.40 0.38 -16.10
C TYR A 118 -23.07 -0.80 -16.84
N LEU A 119 -23.71 -1.72 -16.11
CA LEU A 119 -24.61 -2.79 -16.58
C LEU A 119 -24.03 -3.87 -17.49
N ASP A 120 -22.86 -3.68 -18.12
CA ASP A 120 -22.17 -4.71 -18.90
C ASP A 120 -20.73 -4.94 -18.45
N LEU A 121 -20.50 -4.98 -17.14
CA LEU A 121 -19.18 -5.26 -16.58
C LEU A 121 -18.77 -6.71 -16.85
N GLN A 122 -17.84 -6.89 -17.77
CA GLN A 122 -17.35 -8.19 -18.20
C GLN A 122 -15.86 -8.17 -18.57
N PRO A 123 -15.18 -9.33 -18.63
CA PRO A 123 -13.75 -9.38 -18.92
C PRO A 123 -13.32 -8.83 -20.29
N HIS A 124 -14.23 -8.75 -21.28
CA HIS A 124 -13.93 -8.15 -22.58
C HIS A 124 -13.87 -6.63 -22.51
N ASN A 125 -14.64 -6.02 -21.60
CA ASN A 125 -14.79 -4.56 -21.49
C ASN A 125 -13.82 -3.95 -20.45
N LEU A 126 -12.83 -4.73 -20.02
CA LEU A 126 -11.80 -4.33 -19.07
C LEU A 126 -10.44 -4.42 -19.75
N ILE A 127 -9.79 -3.29 -20.02
CA ILE A 127 -8.43 -3.25 -20.57
C ILE A 127 -7.41 -3.07 -19.45
N ILE A 128 -6.36 -3.88 -19.45
CA ILE A 128 -5.22 -3.75 -18.54
C ILE A 128 -4.09 -3.01 -19.26
N CYS A 129 -3.85 -1.76 -18.87
CA CYS A 129 -2.78 -0.90 -19.36
C CYS A 129 -1.71 -0.73 -18.27
N ASN A 130 -0.53 -1.34 -18.41
CA ASN A 130 0.57 -1.23 -17.44
C ASN A 130 0.16 -1.49 -15.97
N GLY A 131 -0.74 -2.45 -15.74
CA GLY A 131 -1.23 -2.80 -14.39
C GLY A 131 -2.40 -1.93 -13.89
N THR A 132 -2.88 -1.00 -14.71
CA THR A 132 -4.08 -0.19 -14.46
C THR A 132 -5.27 -0.73 -15.23
N VAL A 133 -6.42 -0.86 -14.57
CA VAL A 133 -7.69 -1.23 -15.18
C VAL A 133 -8.32 -0.01 -15.85
N LYS A 134 -8.80 -0.18 -17.07
CA LYS A 134 -9.62 0.79 -17.78
C LYS A 134 -10.90 0.13 -18.29
N LEU A 135 -12.02 0.83 -18.21
CA LEU A 135 -13.30 0.41 -18.81
C LEU A 135 -13.35 0.86 -20.26
N ILE A 136 -14.00 0.08 -21.10
CA ILE A 136 -14.35 0.42 -22.49
C ILE A 136 -15.81 0.03 -22.74
N ASP A 137 -16.40 0.44 -23.86
CA ASP A 137 -17.75 0.03 -24.28
C ASP A 137 -18.84 0.40 -23.26
N PHE A 138 -19.41 1.59 -23.43
CA PHE A 138 -20.41 2.17 -22.53
C PHE A 138 -21.83 2.09 -23.13
N ASP A 139 -22.04 1.23 -24.13
CA ASP A 139 -23.33 1.04 -24.81
C ASP A 139 -24.51 0.74 -23.88
N HIS A 140 -24.23 0.04 -22.77
CA HIS A 140 -25.23 -0.35 -21.79
C HIS A 140 -25.27 0.57 -20.56
N ALA A 141 -24.34 1.52 -20.47
CA ALA A 141 -24.29 2.44 -19.34
C ALA A 141 -25.45 3.45 -19.42
N ALA A 142 -26.11 3.68 -18.29
CA ALA A 142 -27.25 4.58 -18.22
C ALA A 142 -27.41 5.15 -16.81
N SER A 143 -28.12 6.26 -16.68
CA SER A 143 -28.54 6.70 -15.36
C SER A 143 -29.44 5.63 -14.72
N CYS A 144 -29.40 5.52 -13.40
CA CYS A 144 -30.24 4.57 -12.67
C CYS A 144 -31.74 4.77 -12.96
N LEU A 145 -32.17 6.00 -13.26
CA LEU A 145 -33.55 6.28 -13.65
C LEU A 145 -33.85 5.70 -15.04
N ASP A 146 -33.03 6.04 -16.04
CA ASP A 146 -33.25 5.64 -17.43
C ASP A 146 -33.13 4.11 -17.59
N ALA A 147 -32.15 3.49 -16.91
CA ALA A 147 -31.95 2.05 -16.91
C ALA A 147 -33.19 1.26 -16.45
N ASN A 148 -33.99 1.83 -15.54
CA ASN A 148 -35.23 1.21 -15.06
C ASN A 148 -36.44 1.48 -15.95
N GLN A 149 -36.35 2.42 -16.89
CA GLN A 149 -37.41 2.73 -17.87
C GLN A 149 -37.26 1.93 -19.17
N GLU A 150 -36.08 1.34 -19.42
CA GLU A 150 -35.83 0.52 -20.61
C GLU A 150 -36.71 -0.75 -20.64
N GLU A 151 -37.46 -0.92 -21.73
CA GLU A 151 -38.32 -2.09 -21.96
C GLU A 151 -37.50 -3.36 -22.24
N GLN A 152 -36.32 -3.20 -22.85
CA GLN A 152 -35.40 -4.27 -23.17
C GLN A 152 -34.09 -4.08 -22.41
N ARG A 153 -33.74 -5.10 -21.62
CA ARG A 153 -32.48 -5.14 -20.88
C ARG A 153 -31.54 -6.15 -21.51
N TYR A 154 -30.27 -5.82 -21.51
CA TYR A 154 -29.21 -6.69 -22.00
C TYR A 154 -28.24 -7.01 -20.87
N GLY A 155 -27.57 -8.14 -21.01
CA GLY A 155 -26.55 -8.55 -20.08
C GLY A 155 -25.71 -9.69 -20.65
N THR A 156 -24.46 -9.75 -20.22
CA THR A 156 -23.55 -10.83 -20.60
C THR A 156 -23.80 -12.06 -19.73
N VAL A 157 -24.07 -13.21 -20.36
CA VAL A 157 -24.33 -14.48 -19.67
C VAL A 157 -23.17 -14.84 -18.73
N GLY A 158 -23.49 -15.04 -17.46
CA GLY A 158 -22.52 -15.34 -16.40
C GLY A 158 -21.91 -14.11 -15.71
N CYS A 159 -22.10 -12.91 -16.24
CA CYS A 159 -21.76 -11.63 -15.59
C CYS A 159 -23.00 -10.86 -15.12
N ALA A 160 -24.07 -10.87 -15.91
CA ALA A 160 -25.28 -10.11 -15.62
C ALA A 160 -26.01 -10.64 -14.40
N ALA A 161 -26.50 -9.70 -13.58
CA ALA A 161 -27.25 -9.99 -12.37
C ALA A 161 -28.65 -10.54 -12.70
N PRO A 162 -29.27 -11.34 -11.82
CA PRO A 162 -30.61 -11.91 -12.05
C PRO A 162 -31.69 -10.88 -12.43
N GLU A 163 -31.68 -9.72 -11.79
CA GLU A 163 -32.63 -8.63 -12.05
C GLU A 163 -32.50 -8.01 -13.45
N GLN A 164 -31.39 -8.24 -14.16
CA GLN A 164 -31.23 -7.80 -15.56
C GLN A 164 -31.96 -8.71 -16.55
N TYR A 165 -32.33 -9.93 -16.15
CA TYR A 165 -33.05 -10.87 -17.01
C TYR A 165 -34.57 -10.69 -16.97
N THR A 166 -35.07 -9.85 -16.07
CA THR A 166 -36.50 -9.53 -15.95
C THR A 166 -36.72 -8.03 -16.10
N SER A 167 -37.86 -7.64 -16.66
CA SER A 167 -38.22 -6.23 -16.87
C SER A 167 -38.75 -5.56 -15.61
N ASP A 168 -39.21 -6.34 -14.62
CA ASP A 168 -39.77 -5.87 -13.35
C ASP A 168 -38.72 -5.73 -12.24
N GLY A 169 -37.52 -6.27 -12.42
CA GLY A 169 -36.41 -6.10 -11.48
C GLY A 169 -36.00 -4.63 -11.38
N ILE A 170 -35.62 -4.17 -10.19
CA ILE A 170 -35.08 -2.82 -10.02
C ILE A 170 -33.56 -2.89 -10.23
N LEU A 171 -33.03 -2.09 -11.15
CA LEU A 171 -31.60 -1.94 -11.36
C LEU A 171 -31.07 -0.83 -10.45
N ASP A 172 -30.06 -1.14 -9.65
CA ASP A 172 -29.36 -0.15 -8.83
C ASP A 172 -27.86 -0.47 -8.77
N GLN A 173 -27.12 0.24 -7.92
CA GLN A 173 -25.67 0.07 -7.77
C GLN A 173 -25.26 -1.38 -7.45
N ARG A 174 -26.13 -2.17 -6.81
CA ARG A 174 -25.90 -3.57 -6.45
C ARG A 174 -25.96 -4.51 -7.65
N THR A 175 -26.53 -4.07 -8.76
CA THR A 175 -26.47 -4.76 -10.06
C THR A 175 -25.04 -4.80 -10.58
N ASP A 176 -24.32 -3.67 -10.55
CA ASP A 176 -22.90 -3.63 -10.93
C ASP A 176 -22.03 -4.41 -9.93
N VAL A 177 -22.36 -4.40 -8.63
CA VAL A 177 -21.66 -5.21 -7.59
C VAL A 177 -21.69 -6.70 -7.93
N TYR A 178 -22.81 -7.21 -8.43
CA TYR A 178 -22.91 -8.60 -8.89
C TYR A 178 -21.90 -8.88 -10.01
N ALA A 179 -21.85 -8.01 -11.00
CA ALA A 179 -20.95 -8.15 -12.13
C ALA A 179 -19.47 -8.04 -11.72
N ILE A 180 -19.13 -7.22 -10.71
CA ILE A 180 -17.78 -7.20 -10.10
C ILE A 180 -17.43 -8.58 -9.53
N GLY A 181 -18.36 -9.21 -8.80
CA GLY A 181 -18.21 -10.57 -8.28
C GLY A 181 -17.97 -11.60 -9.39
N ALA A 182 -18.73 -11.53 -10.48
CA ALA A 182 -18.56 -12.40 -11.64
C ALA A 182 -17.19 -12.24 -12.31
N VAL A 183 -16.71 -11.00 -12.46
CA VAL A 183 -15.38 -10.71 -13.01
C VAL A 183 -14.28 -11.22 -12.08
N LEU A 184 -14.37 -11.00 -10.76
CA LEU A 184 -13.41 -11.54 -9.78
C LEU A 184 -13.32 -13.07 -9.86
N ARG A 185 -14.48 -13.72 -9.99
CA ARG A 185 -14.56 -15.16 -10.20
C ARG A 185 -13.89 -15.59 -11.49
N PHE A 186 -14.11 -14.87 -12.58
CA PHE A 186 -13.46 -15.12 -13.86
C PHE A 186 -11.94 -14.98 -13.76
N MET A 187 -11.43 -13.97 -13.04
CA MET A 187 -9.99 -13.79 -12.83
C MET A 187 -9.33 -15.02 -12.20
N LEU A 188 -10.02 -15.66 -11.26
CA LEU A 188 -9.48 -16.79 -10.49
C LEU A 188 -9.66 -18.15 -11.18
N THR A 189 -10.70 -18.29 -12.02
CA THR A 189 -11.12 -19.58 -12.58
C THR A 189 -10.99 -19.67 -14.10
N GLY A 190 -10.90 -18.54 -14.80
CA GLY A 190 -10.85 -18.46 -16.26
C GLY A 190 -12.17 -18.80 -16.98
N THR A 191 -13.27 -18.95 -16.23
CA THR A 191 -14.60 -19.33 -16.74
C THR A 191 -15.71 -18.49 -16.11
N LEU A 192 -16.74 -18.17 -16.91
CA LEU A 192 -17.95 -17.49 -16.45
C LEU A 192 -19.06 -18.47 -16.02
N LYS A 193 -18.95 -19.76 -16.33
CA LYS A 193 -19.96 -20.78 -15.97
C LYS A 193 -20.13 -20.83 -14.46
N GLN A 194 -21.36 -20.74 -13.93
CA GLN A 194 -21.62 -20.91 -12.49
C GLN A 194 -21.25 -22.32 -12.03
N GLY A 195 -20.75 -22.45 -10.80
CA GLY A 195 -20.21 -23.69 -10.24
C GLY A 195 -19.28 -23.44 -9.05
N VAL A 196 -19.15 -24.46 -8.21
CA VAL A 196 -18.34 -24.43 -6.99
C VAL A 196 -16.87 -24.17 -7.35
N PHE A 197 -16.20 -23.29 -6.60
CA PHE A 197 -14.75 -23.18 -6.69
C PHE A 197 -14.12 -24.55 -6.44
N ALA A 198 -13.24 -25.01 -7.32
CA ALA A 198 -12.50 -26.21 -7.01
C ALA A 198 -11.70 -25.95 -5.71
N PRO A 199 -11.72 -26.89 -4.74
CA PRO A 199 -10.99 -26.70 -3.51
C PRO A 199 -9.52 -26.40 -3.85
N GLN A 200 -8.93 -25.44 -3.14
CA GLN A 200 -7.53 -24.97 -3.26
C GLN A 200 -7.26 -23.83 -4.27
N ILE A 201 -8.25 -23.37 -5.05
CA ILE A 201 -8.03 -22.23 -5.97
C ILE A 201 -8.14 -20.87 -5.26
N VAL A 202 -9.10 -20.73 -4.35
CA VAL A 202 -9.46 -19.45 -3.71
C VAL A 202 -9.46 -19.61 -2.18
N THR A 203 -9.00 -18.61 -1.43
CA THR A 203 -9.12 -18.61 0.03
C THR A 203 -10.61 -18.51 0.41
N GLU A 204 -11.03 -19.18 1.48
CA GLU A 204 -12.43 -19.07 1.95
C GLU A 204 -12.90 -17.61 2.12
N PRO A 205 -12.09 -16.69 2.67
CA PRO A 205 -12.38 -15.27 2.64
C PRO A 205 -12.76 -14.66 1.29
N LEU A 206 -11.94 -14.83 0.27
CA LEU A 206 -12.16 -14.23 -1.04
C LEU A 206 -13.35 -14.89 -1.73
N GLN A 207 -13.50 -16.21 -1.56
CA GLN A 207 -14.65 -16.96 -2.04
C GLN A 207 -15.96 -16.41 -1.43
N SER A 208 -16.02 -16.21 -0.12
CA SER A 208 -17.20 -15.67 0.56
C SER A 208 -17.56 -14.25 0.08
N ILE A 209 -16.55 -13.42 -0.21
CA ILE A 209 -16.78 -12.08 -0.77
C ILE A 209 -17.39 -12.19 -2.18
N ILE A 210 -16.84 -13.06 -3.04
CA ILE A 210 -17.34 -13.25 -4.40
C ILE A 210 -18.77 -13.81 -4.37
N GLU A 211 -19.04 -14.80 -3.53
CA GLU A 211 -20.38 -15.38 -3.36
C GLU A 211 -21.38 -14.33 -2.85
N LYS A 212 -20.99 -13.50 -1.89
CA LYS A 212 -21.84 -12.40 -1.41
C LYS A 212 -22.13 -11.36 -2.51
N CYS A 213 -21.15 -11.03 -3.37
CA CYS A 213 -21.40 -10.16 -4.52
C CYS A 213 -22.43 -10.78 -5.48
N MET A 214 -22.32 -12.10 -5.72
CA MET A 214 -23.13 -12.83 -6.68
C MET A 214 -24.42 -13.44 -6.08
N GLU A 215 -24.85 -13.00 -4.89
CA GLU A 215 -26.06 -13.50 -4.25
C GLU A 215 -27.30 -13.10 -5.08
N PRO A 216 -28.23 -14.02 -5.40
CA PRO A 216 -29.36 -13.69 -6.24
C PRO A 216 -30.24 -12.59 -5.65
N ASN A 217 -30.43 -12.60 -4.32
CA ASN A 217 -31.13 -11.53 -3.62
C ASN A 217 -30.23 -10.31 -3.43
N MET A 218 -30.61 -9.18 -4.03
CA MET A 218 -29.89 -7.91 -3.98
C MET A 218 -29.66 -7.39 -2.54
N ASP A 219 -30.58 -7.63 -1.61
CA ASP A 219 -30.48 -7.14 -0.23
C ASP A 219 -29.41 -7.86 0.60
N ARG A 220 -28.89 -8.97 0.07
CA ARG A 220 -27.81 -9.74 0.70
C ARG A 220 -26.44 -9.42 0.10
N ARG A 221 -26.38 -8.65 -0.98
CA ARG A 221 -25.13 -8.18 -1.59
C ARG A 221 -24.50 -7.06 -0.75
N TYR A 222 -23.31 -6.63 -1.14
CA TYR A 222 -22.79 -5.34 -0.65
C TYR A 222 -23.63 -4.20 -1.23
N GLU A 223 -23.88 -3.17 -0.43
CA GLU A 223 -24.75 -2.05 -0.77
C GLU A 223 -24.18 -1.19 -1.91
N SER A 224 -22.86 -1.11 -2.01
CA SER A 224 -22.16 -0.31 -3.01
C SER A 224 -20.79 -0.87 -3.37
N ALA A 225 -20.26 -0.42 -4.51
CA ALA A 225 -18.87 -0.71 -4.91
C ALA A 225 -17.85 -0.19 -3.87
N LYS A 226 -18.16 0.90 -3.17
CA LYS A 226 -17.34 1.46 -2.07
C LYS A 226 -17.23 0.49 -0.88
N GLU A 227 -18.35 -0.11 -0.48
CA GLU A 227 -18.38 -1.09 0.61
C GLU A 227 -17.55 -2.32 0.22
N LEU A 228 -17.75 -2.83 -1.01
CA LEU A 228 -16.97 -3.94 -1.54
C LEU A 228 -15.47 -3.61 -1.60
N ASN A 229 -15.09 -2.41 -2.07
CA ASN A 229 -13.70 -1.96 -2.09
C ASN A 229 -13.07 -1.98 -0.70
N SER A 230 -13.81 -1.51 0.32
CA SER A 230 -13.38 -1.52 1.71
C SER A 230 -13.18 -2.95 2.24
N VAL A 231 -14.04 -3.88 1.83
CA VAL A 231 -13.92 -5.30 2.20
C VAL A 231 -12.72 -5.95 1.51
N LEU A 232 -12.51 -5.70 0.22
CA LEU A 232 -11.35 -6.19 -0.54
C LEU A 232 -10.04 -5.61 -0.01
N ARG A 233 -10.02 -4.33 0.37
CA ARG A 233 -8.88 -3.70 1.07
C ARG A 233 -8.59 -4.39 2.40
N ARG A 234 -9.62 -4.61 3.23
CA ARG A 234 -9.47 -5.37 4.48
C ARG A 234 -9.01 -6.79 4.23
N LEU A 235 -9.45 -7.45 3.16
CA LEU A 235 -8.96 -8.77 2.79
C LEU A 235 -7.49 -8.72 2.38
N CYS A 236 -7.08 -7.75 1.55
CA CYS A 236 -5.69 -7.56 1.16
C CYS A 236 -4.81 -7.37 2.39
N ILE A 237 -5.22 -6.47 3.30
CA ILE A 237 -4.58 -6.28 4.61
C ILE A 237 -4.58 -7.59 5.40
N ARG A 238 -5.71 -8.32 5.42
CA ARG A 238 -5.86 -9.55 6.19
C ARG A 238 -4.99 -10.69 5.66
N GLU A 239 -4.92 -10.92 4.35
CA GLU A 239 -4.09 -11.95 3.72
C GLU A 239 -2.60 -11.61 3.83
N LEU A 240 -2.24 -10.32 3.79
CA LEU A 240 -0.93 -9.83 4.19
C LEU A 240 -0.65 -10.08 5.69
N THR A 241 -1.69 -10.18 6.54
CA THR A 241 -1.60 -10.50 7.99
C THR A 241 -2.01 -11.93 8.38
N VAL A 242 -2.27 -12.82 7.41
CA VAL A 242 -2.63 -14.25 7.65
C VAL A 242 -1.54 -15.14 7.05
N ASN A 243 -0.86 -14.70 5.98
CA ASN A 243 0.48 -15.19 5.66
C ASN A 243 1.55 -14.66 6.63
N ASN A 244 1.19 -13.67 7.44
CA ASN A 244 1.92 -13.22 8.62
C ASN A 244 0.93 -13.15 9.77
N ASP A 245 0.67 -14.27 10.45
CA ASP A 245 0.02 -14.25 11.77
C ASP A 245 0.53 -13.04 12.57
N HIS A 246 -0.28 -11.97 12.61
CA HIS A 246 -0.24 -10.76 13.46
C HIS A 246 -0.85 -9.51 12.77
N ARG A 247 -2.09 -9.20 13.19
CA ARG A 247 -2.67 -7.86 13.46
C ARG A 247 -3.44 -7.16 12.33
N ALA A 248 -4.77 -7.29 12.40
CA ALA A 248 -5.59 -6.09 12.57
C ALA A 248 -5.37 -5.58 14.01
N GLY A 249 -4.36 -4.72 14.13
CA GLY A 249 -4.15 -3.80 15.23
C GLY A 249 -3.96 -2.40 14.63
N PRO A 250 -3.77 -1.36 15.45
CA PRO A 250 -3.40 -0.02 14.98
C PRO A 250 -2.21 -0.10 14.01
N SER A 251 -2.08 0.89 13.10
CA SER A 251 -0.91 1.03 12.23
C SER A 251 0.36 0.67 12.99
N LEU A 252 1.23 -0.19 12.43
CA LEU A 252 2.47 -0.53 13.11
C LEU A 252 3.32 0.75 13.18
N ILE A 253 3.36 1.37 14.36
CA ILE A 253 4.14 2.57 14.60
C ILE A 253 5.54 2.14 15.03
N ILE A 254 6.52 2.60 14.26
CA ILE A 254 7.93 2.41 14.52
C ILE A 254 8.50 3.78 14.88
N ASN A 255 8.82 3.94 16.16
CA ASN A 255 9.47 5.14 16.66
C ASN A 255 10.97 5.01 16.42
N LEU A 256 11.55 6.00 15.76
CA LEU A 256 12.95 6.05 15.36
C LEU A 256 13.63 7.20 16.10
N ALA A 257 14.70 6.90 16.84
CA ALA A 257 15.51 7.90 17.52
C ALA A 257 17.00 7.56 17.47
N GLY A 258 17.85 8.57 17.38
CA GLY A 258 19.30 8.46 17.48
C GLY A 258 19.78 8.83 18.87
N VAL A 259 20.83 8.17 19.36
CA VAL A 259 21.43 8.52 20.68
C VAL A 259 22.11 9.88 20.71
N ARG A 260 22.47 10.43 19.54
CA ARG A 260 23.05 11.76 19.38
C ARG A 260 22.80 12.34 17.99
N PRO A 261 22.93 13.66 17.80
CA PRO A 261 22.94 14.25 16.47
C PRO A 261 24.06 13.65 15.63
N GLY A 262 23.78 13.35 14.36
CA GLY A 262 24.74 12.68 13.47
C GLY A 262 24.85 11.16 13.66
N ALA A 263 24.10 10.53 14.56
CA ALA A 263 24.01 9.06 14.64
C ALA A 263 23.32 8.44 13.40
N GLY A 264 22.75 9.27 12.52
CA GLY A 264 22.24 8.84 11.22
C GLY A 264 20.88 8.15 11.26
N ILE A 265 20.04 8.45 12.27
CA ILE A 265 18.70 7.88 12.36
C ILE A 265 17.80 8.27 11.19
N THR A 266 17.73 9.55 10.81
CA THR A 266 16.90 10.01 9.68
C THR A 266 17.26 9.29 8.37
N HIS A 267 18.56 9.06 8.14
CA HIS A 267 19.03 8.31 6.98
C HIS A 267 18.66 6.82 7.02
N LEU A 268 18.64 6.21 8.22
CA LEU A 268 18.11 4.85 8.41
C LEU A 268 16.59 4.82 8.20
N SER A 269 15.87 5.80 8.73
CA SER A 269 14.41 5.92 8.62
C SER A 269 13.98 6.05 7.15
N LEU A 270 14.65 6.90 6.37
CA LEU A 270 14.40 7.05 4.93
C LEU A 270 14.75 5.78 4.14
N GLY A 271 15.80 5.05 4.55
CA GLY A 271 16.14 3.78 3.91
C GLY A 271 15.13 2.68 4.20
N LEU A 272 14.63 2.60 5.44
CA LEU A 272 13.58 1.67 5.82
C LEU A 272 12.27 2.02 5.11
N LEU A 273 11.91 3.31 5.04
CA LEU A 273 10.77 3.79 4.26
C LEU A 273 10.86 3.30 2.82
N HIS A 274 11.97 3.60 2.15
CA HIS A 274 12.16 3.22 0.75
C HIS A 274 12.06 1.70 0.56
N PHE A 275 12.73 0.93 1.41
CA PHE A 275 12.67 -0.54 1.41
C PHE A 275 11.23 -1.04 1.50
N LEU A 276 10.46 -0.56 2.48
CA LEU A 276 9.09 -1.03 2.67
C LEU A 276 8.17 -0.61 1.51
N THR A 277 8.34 0.61 0.99
CA THR A 277 7.61 1.09 -0.19
C THR A 277 7.86 0.19 -1.40
N ILE A 278 9.12 -0.20 -1.67
CA ILE A 278 9.41 -1.10 -2.80
C ILE A 278 8.95 -2.55 -2.57
N GLN A 279 8.78 -2.98 -1.32
CA GLN A 279 8.14 -4.27 -1.00
C GLN A 279 6.61 -4.20 -1.06
N GLY A 280 6.03 -3.02 -1.35
CA GLY A 280 4.60 -2.82 -1.55
C GLY A 280 3.81 -2.45 -0.28
N TYR A 281 4.48 -2.13 0.82
CA TYR A 281 3.80 -1.65 2.03
C TYR A 281 3.36 -0.19 1.87
N GLU A 282 2.16 0.13 2.35
CA GLU A 282 1.68 1.51 2.49
C GLU A 282 2.29 2.11 3.77
N VAL A 283 3.37 2.86 3.59
CA VAL A 283 4.17 3.42 4.69
C VAL A 283 4.11 4.93 4.67
N LEU A 284 3.85 5.52 5.83
CA LEU A 284 3.99 6.95 6.06
C LEU A 284 5.24 7.22 6.91
N TYR A 285 6.10 8.09 6.42
CA TYR A 285 7.15 8.69 7.24
C TYR A 285 6.64 9.99 7.86
N GLU A 286 6.69 10.11 9.18
CA GLU A 286 6.38 11.33 9.93
C GLU A 286 7.65 11.91 10.53
N GLU A 287 7.93 13.17 10.19
CA GLU A 287 9.01 13.93 10.79
C GLU A 287 8.51 14.56 12.09
N HIS A 288 9.02 14.07 13.23
CA HIS A 288 8.76 14.58 14.58
C HIS A 288 9.98 15.34 15.12
N ASN A 289 10.80 15.87 14.22
CA ASN A 289 12.02 16.59 14.54
C ASN A 289 12.17 17.84 13.67
N ARG A 290 13.14 18.69 14.00
CA ARG A 290 13.32 19.99 13.34
C ARG A 290 14.32 19.96 12.19
N SER A 291 14.68 18.79 11.65
CA SER A 291 15.68 18.68 10.58
C SER A 291 15.21 19.25 9.23
N GLN A 292 13.89 19.32 9.01
CA GLN A 292 13.28 19.72 7.74
C GLN A 292 13.74 18.86 6.55
N ALA A 293 14.10 17.60 6.79
CA ALA A 293 14.56 16.67 5.76
C ALA A 293 13.48 16.48 4.69
N VAL A 294 12.22 16.30 5.10
CA VAL A 294 11.09 16.12 4.16
C VAL A 294 10.90 17.35 3.28
N ARG A 295 10.90 18.56 3.85
CA ARG A 295 10.73 19.81 3.08
C ARG A 295 11.91 20.03 2.13
N THR A 296 13.12 19.68 2.55
CA THR A 296 14.32 19.80 1.72
C THR A 296 14.27 18.85 0.53
N LEU A 297 13.90 17.58 0.77
CA LEU A 297 13.70 16.58 -0.29
C LEU A 297 12.58 16.99 -1.26
N ALA A 298 11.44 17.42 -0.72
CA ALA A 298 10.31 17.86 -1.53
C ALA A 298 10.66 19.03 -2.46
N ARG A 299 11.45 20.01 -1.99
CA ARG A 299 11.92 21.13 -2.83
C ARG A 299 12.79 20.66 -3.99
N GLN A 300 13.65 19.66 -3.78
CA GLN A 300 14.54 19.16 -4.84
C GLN A 300 13.77 18.53 -6.00
N VAL A 301 12.63 17.89 -5.72
CA VAL A 301 11.76 17.28 -6.74
C VAL A 301 10.54 18.14 -7.08
N ASN A 302 10.48 19.38 -6.58
CA ASN A 302 9.34 20.29 -6.73
C ASN A 302 7.98 19.67 -6.33
N ALA A 303 7.97 18.79 -5.33
CA ALA A 303 6.77 18.14 -4.82
C ALA A 303 5.93 19.11 -3.98
N ARG A 304 4.61 19.03 -4.13
CA ARG A 304 3.64 19.76 -3.32
C ARG A 304 2.88 18.81 -2.39
N PRO A 305 2.50 19.25 -1.19
CA PRO A 305 1.73 18.41 -0.29
C PRO A 305 0.28 18.26 -0.78
N ASP A 306 -0.36 17.15 -0.44
CA ASP A 306 -1.81 16.96 -0.56
C ASP A 306 -2.57 17.78 0.50
N ARG A 307 -3.91 17.65 0.52
CA ARG A 307 -4.78 18.34 1.50
C ARG A 307 -4.49 17.96 2.96
N ARG A 308 -3.87 16.81 3.20
CA ARG A 308 -3.48 16.29 4.52
C ARG A 308 -2.06 16.71 4.91
N GLY A 309 -1.37 17.49 4.07
CA GLY A 309 0.02 17.90 4.28
C GLY A 309 1.04 16.80 3.99
N ILE A 310 0.68 15.76 3.24
CA ILE A 310 1.57 14.65 2.91
C ILE A 310 2.21 14.91 1.55
N TYR A 311 3.52 14.80 1.49
CA TYR A 311 4.31 14.86 0.25
C TYR A 311 4.51 13.45 -0.30
N SER A 312 4.47 13.34 -1.63
CA SER A 312 4.96 12.16 -2.34
C SER A 312 6.32 12.49 -2.96
N VAL A 313 7.38 11.86 -2.45
CA VAL A 313 8.76 12.05 -2.94
C VAL A 313 9.28 10.69 -3.39
N ASN A 314 9.57 10.55 -4.68
CA ASN A 314 10.05 9.28 -5.27
C ASN A 314 9.18 8.05 -4.89
N GLY A 315 7.85 8.25 -4.87
CA GLY A 315 6.88 7.21 -4.51
C GLY A 315 6.75 6.94 -3.00
N CYS A 316 7.51 7.64 -2.15
CA CYS A 316 7.44 7.51 -0.70
C CYS A 316 6.57 8.62 -0.11
N PHE A 317 5.65 8.26 0.80
CA PHE A 317 4.78 9.22 1.48
C PHE A 317 5.44 9.77 2.73
N MET A 318 5.51 11.10 2.84
CA MET A 318 6.23 11.79 3.89
C MET A 318 5.44 12.99 4.40
N LYS A 319 5.27 13.10 5.72
CA LYS A 319 4.67 14.24 6.40
C LYS A 319 5.76 15.01 7.14
N PRO A 320 6.07 16.26 6.76
CA PRO A 320 7.05 17.07 7.47
C PRO A 320 6.51 17.50 8.84
N TRP A 321 7.41 17.94 9.72
CA TRP A 321 6.99 18.60 10.94
C TRP A 321 6.37 19.97 10.60
N TYR A 322 5.09 20.14 10.95
CA TYR A 322 4.38 21.41 10.78
C TYR A 322 4.36 22.28 12.04
N GLY A 323 4.82 21.74 13.17
CA GLY A 323 4.74 22.38 14.47
C GLY A 323 3.45 22.02 15.23
N PRO A 324 3.44 22.23 16.56
CA PRO A 324 2.35 21.78 17.43
C PRO A 324 1.04 22.55 17.22
N ALA A 325 1.09 23.74 16.58
CA ALA A 325 -0.08 24.58 16.32
C ALA A 325 -0.88 24.14 15.07
N VAL A 326 -0.32 23.25 14.24
CA VAL A 326 -0.93 22.83 12.98
C VAL A 326 -1.58 21.45 13.17
N ARG A 327 -2.91 21.41 13.15
CA ARG A 327 -3.69 20.17 13.21
C ARG A 327 -4.24 19.87 11.82
N LEU A 328 -3.65 18.89 11.16
CA LEU A 328 -4.11 18.37 9.87
C LEU A 328 -4.96 17.12 10.13
N GLU A 329 -5.83 16.78 9.18
CA GLU A 329 -6.58 15.52 9.21
C GLU A 329 -5.63 14.33 9.43
N GLU A 330 -6.01 13.40 10.31
CA GLU A 330 -5.17 12.26 10.62
C GLU A 330 -5.11 11.28 9.44
N PRO A 331 -3.93 10.73 9.10
CA PRO A 331 -3.81 9.74 8.04
C PRO A 331 -4.45 8.41 8.48
N LEU A 332 -5.60 8.05 7.91
CA LEU A 332 -6.35 6.85 8.30
C LEU A 332 -5.92 5.56 7.58
N ASP A 333 -5.04 5.65 6.57
CA ASP A 333 -4.88 4.60 5.56
C ASP A 333 -3.48 3.97 5.47
N PHE A 334 -2.56 4.20 6.43
CA PHE A 334 -1.21 3.65 6.34
C PHE A 334 -1.02 2.42 7.25
N SER A 335 -0.49 1.35 6.66
CA SER A 335 -0.19 0.09 7.34
C SER A 335 0.98 0.20 8.33
N VAL A 336 1.96 1.05 8.02
CA VAL A 336 3.16 1.29 8.85
C VAL A 336 3.39 2.79 8.94
N VAL A 337 3.67 3.28 10.14
CA VAL A 337 4.02 4.70 10.37
C VAL A 337 5.41 4.75 10.99
N LEU A 338 6.36 5.35 10.28
CA LEU A 338 7.72 5.58 10.73
C LEU A 338 7.80 6.99 11.34
N ARG A 339 7.90 7.10 12.66
CA ARG A 339 8.01 8.39 13.35
C ARG A 339 9.46 8.68 13.68
N ASP A 340 10.06 9.63 12.98
CA ASP A 340 11.45 10.06 13.23
C ASP A 340 11.49 11.21 14.22
N TYR A 341 11.87 10.92 15.46
CA TYR A 341 12.06 11.91 16.52
C TYR A 341 13.47 12.52 16.49
N GLY A 342 14.34 12.10 15.57
CA GLY A 342 15.72 12.55 15.52
C GLY A 342 16.44 12.19 16.82
N THR A 343 16.73 13.19 17.64
CA THR A 343 17.38 12.99 18.97
C THR A 343 16.52 13.53 20.11
N ASP A 344 15.25 13.84 19.84
CA ASP A 344 14.32 14.35 20.84
C ASP A 344 13.69 13.19 21.63
N TRP A 345 14.49 12.62 22.52
CA TRP A 345 14.06 11.54 23.39
C TRP A 345 12.93 11.97 24.34
N LYS A 346 12.87 13.26 24.69
CA LYS A 346 11.83 13.77 25.57
C LYS A 346 10.46 13.70 24.87
N LEU A 347 10.38 14.25 23.64
CA LEU A 347 9.17 14.19 22.84
C LEU A 347 8.74 12.75 22.54
N LEU A 348 9.71 11.89 22.18
CA LEU A 348 9.45 10.46 21.97
C LEU A 348 8.80 9.83 23.20
N LEU A 349 9.31 10.09 24.40
CA LEU A 349 8.80 9.49 25.64
C LEU A 349 7.45 10.08 26.05
N GLU A 350 7.19 11.35 25.75
CA GLU A 350 5.90 12.02 26.02
C GLU A 350 4.77 11.54 25.10
N GLU A 351 5.07 11.28 23.82
CA GLU A 351 4.06 10.91 22.81
C GLU A 351 3.88 9.39 22.63
N SER A 352 4.80 8.57 23.14
CA SER A 352 4.77 7.10 22.97
C SER A 352 3.81 6.38 23.92
N ALA A 353 2.49 6.53 23.73
CA ALA A 353 1.50 5.70 24.42
C ALA A 353 1.14 4.42 23.64
N ARG A 354 1.37 3.25 24.27
CA ARG A 354 0.97 1.85 23.91
C ARG A 354 1.37 1.29 22.51
N ASP A 355 1.95 0.09 22.52
CA ASP A 355 2.18 -0.82 21.37
C ASP A 355 3.12 -0.42 20.20
N HIS A 356 4.18 0.37 20.47
CA HIS A 356 5.18 0.79 19.46
C HIS A 356 6.47 -0.06 19.45
N VAL A 357 7.12 -0.18 18.29
CA VAL A 357 8.50 -0.69 18.16
C VAL A 357 9.47 0.48 18.21
N LEU A 358 10.51 0.38 19.03
CA LEU A 358 11.56 1.40 19.11
C LEU A 358 12.79 0.94 18.33
N VAL A 359 13.22 1.77 17.36
CA VAL A 359 14.46 1.58 16.61
C VAL A 359 15.43 2.71 16.96
N THR A 360 16.56 2.34 17.53
CA THR A 360 17.57 3.28 18.01
C THR A 360 18.83 3.19 17.16
N ALA A 361 19.23 4.30 16.53
CA ALA A 361 20.53 4.41 15.89
C ALA A 361 21.61 4.68 16.94
N VAL A 362 22.57 3.76 17.04
CA VAL A 362 23.72 3.83 17.94
C VAL A 362 25.01 3.86 17.12
N THR A 363 26.05 4.39 17.75
CA THR A 363 27.40 4.39 17.21
C THR A 363 28.23 3.34 17.93
N ASP A 364 29.31 2.90 17.31
CA ASP A 364 30.20 1.87 17.83
C ASP A 364 31.47 2.44 18.49
N SER A 365 31.60 3.76 18.49
CA SER A 365 32.79 4.48 18.96
C SER A 365 32.85 4.53 20.49
N ALA A 366 34.00 4.16 21.05
CA ALA A 366 34.17 4.02 22.51
C ALA A 366 33.95 5.34 23.28
N TRP A 367 34.31 6.49 22.71
CA TRP A 367 34.08 7.82 23.32
C TRP A 367 32.62 8.26 23.30
N GLU A 368 31.75 7.58 22.54
CA GLU A 368 30.32 7.88 22.45
C GLU A 368 29.47 6.97 23.35
N ALA A 369 30.13 6.12 24.16
CA ALA A 369 29.48 5.20 25.08
C ALA A 369 28.54 5.90 26.06
N CYS A 370 28.83 7.14 26.46
CA CYS A 370 27.97 7.93 27.36
C CYS A 370 26.59 8.21 26.74
N TYR A 371 26.48 8.40 25.42
CA TYR A 371 25.19 8.61 24.75
C TYR A 371 24.36 7.33 24.73
N ILE A 372 25.01 6.18 24.53
CA ILE A 372 24.38 4.87 24.60
C ILE A 372 23.87 4.63 26.03
N GLN A 373 24.70 4.90 27.04
CA GLN A 373 24.32 4.77 28.45
C GLN A 373 23.12 5.66 28.80
N ARG A 374 23.11 6.92 28.35
CA ARG A 374 21.98 7.84 28.56
C ARG A 374 20.69 7.36 27.91
N ALA A 375 20.75 6.91 26.66
CA ALA A 375 19.58 6.37 25.95
C ALA A 375 19.05 5.10 26.63
N VAL A 376 19.95 4.21 27.05
CA VAL A 376 19.59 3.01 27.81
C VAL A 376 18.97 3.37 29.16
N SER A 377 19.55 4.32 29.90
CA SER A 377 19.01 4.79 31.18
C SER A 377 17.60 5.36 31.02
N ALA A 378 17.38 6.20 30.01
CA ALA A 378 16.06 6.77 29.73
C ALA A 378 15.00 5.70 29.41
N LEU A 379 15.40 4.60 28.76
CA LEU A 379 14.51 3.46 28.51
C LEU A 379 14.27 2.61 29.76
N MET A 380 15.28 2.49 30.63
CA MET A 380 15.17 1.79 31.92
C MET A 380 14.28 2.54 32.91
N ASP A 381 14.36 3.87 32.96
CA ASP A 381 13.49 4.70 33.80
C ASP A 381 12.00 4.57 33.40
N GLN A 382 11.74 4.12 32.17
CA GLN A 382 10.40 3.87 31.62
C GLN A 382 10.13 2.37 31.41
N GLN A 383 10.77 1.50 32.20
CA GLN A 383 10.73 0.05 32.02
C GLN A 383 9.31 -0.53 31.97
N ASP A 384 8.35 0.04 32.70
CA ASP A 384 6.94 -0.38 32.64
C ASP A 384 6.26 -0.05 31.31
N LEU A 385 6.66 1.04 30.66
CA LEU A 385 6.20 1.43 29.32
C LEU A 385 6.74 0.50 28.23
N TYR A 386 7.89 -0.14 28.44
CA TYR A 386 8.61 -0.97 27.47
C TYR A 386 8.66 -2.47 27.82
N LYS A 387 7.98 -2.88 28.89
CA LYS A 387 7.92 -4.28 29.35
C LYS A 387 7.28 -5.17 28.28
N GLY A 388 8.04 -6.13 27.76
CA GLY A 388 7.61 -7.04 26.69
C GLY A 388 7.66 -6.47 25.26
N LYS A 389 8.20 -5.26 25.06
CA LYS A 389 8.34 -4.63 23.74
C LYS A 389 9.70 -4.93 23.09
N LYS A 390 9.72 -5.05 21.75
CA LYS A 390 10.97 -5.22 20.98
C LYS A 390 11.66 -3.87 20.81
N ALA A 391 12.76 -3.63 21.51
CA ALA A 391 13.70 -2.55 21.18
C ALA A 391 14.74 -3.06 20.18
N VAL A 392 15.07 -2.25 19.18
CA VAL A 392 16.07 -2.56 18.14
C VAL A 392 17.18 -1.53 18.22
N PHE A 393 18.43 -1.95 18.36
CA PHE A 393 19.58 -1.04 18.26
C PHE A 393 20.34 -1.33 16.97
N ILE A 394 20.59 -0.28 16.19
CA ILE A 394 21.30 -0.34 14.91
C ILE A 394 22.63 0.39 15.07
N PHE A 395 23.73 -0.37 15.07
CA PHE A 395 25.08 0.16 15.07
C PHE A 395 25.47 0.63 13.68
N ARG A 396 25.71 1.93 13.54
CA ARG A 396 26.29 2.54 12.34
C ARG A 396 27.80 2.69 12.53
N HIS A 397 28.55 2.64 11.42
CA HIS A 397 30.01 2.85 11.35
C HIS A 397 30.90 1.81 12.03
N ALA A 398 30.31 0.71 12.52
CA ALA A 398 31.10 -0.42 12.93
C ALA A 398 31.87 -0.97 11.72
N GLY A 399 33.20 -1.08 11.82
CA GLY A 399 34.15 -1.46 10.74
C GLY A 399 33.83 -2.71 9.89
N GLN A 400 34.63 -3.09 8.91
CA GLN A 400 34.22 -4.18 8.00
C GLN A 400 34.08 -5.54 8.73
N GLY A 401 32.88 -6.15 8.63
CA GLY A 401 32.62 -7.53 9.05
C GLY A 401 31.26 -7.76 9.70
N TYR A 402 30.29 -8.23 8.90
CA TYR A 402 29.09 -9.00 9.32
C TYR A 402 27.79 -8.26 9.65
N SER A 403 26.68 -8.80 9.11
CA SER A 403 25.27 -8.39 9.24
C SER A 403 24.45 -9.47 9.97
N GLY A 404 23.58 -9.05 10.89
CA GLY A 404 22.43 -9.84 11.37
C GLY A 404 22.75 -10.98 12.36
N ARG A 405 22.77 -10.67 13.66
CA ARG A 405 22.42 -11.61 14.75
C ARG A 405 22.12 -10.88 16.07
N ARG A 406 21.19 -11.43 16.86
CA ARG A 406 20.93 -11.08 18.28
C ARG A 406 22.21 -11.30 19.11
N PHE A 407 22.64 -10.32 19.89
CA PHE A 407 23.69 -10.49 20.90
C PHE A 407 23.08 -10.54 22.31
N HIS A 408 23.81 -11.16 23.24
CA HIS A 408 23.60 -11.02 24.67
C HIS A 408 24.78 -10.28 25.28
N ILE A 409 24.52 -9.09 25.82
CA ILE A 409 25.48 -8.31 26.61
C ILE A 409 25.31 -8.75 28.07
N ARG A 410 26.39 -9.22 28.72
CA ARG A 410 26.35 -9.85 30.05
C ARG A 410 25.96 -8.88 31.18
N ASP A 411 26.15 -7.57 31.00
CA ASP A 411 25.94 -6.55 32.05
C ASP A 411 24.68 -5.69 31.84
N TRP A 412 23.86 -6.03 30.84
CA TRP A 412 22.65 -5.27 30.53
C TRP A 412 21.42 -5.99 31.12
N ASN A 413 20.84 -5.43 32.19
CA ASN A 413 19.71 -6.04 32.91
C ASN A 413 18.41 -6.06 32.09
N GLY A 414 17.55 -7.05 32.38
CA GLY A 414 16.11 -7.14 32.05
C GLY A 414 15.67 -6.80 30.62
N LEU A 415 15.50 -5.51 30.34
CA LEU A 415 14.93 -4.94 29.11
C LEU A 415 15.75 -5.29 27.85
N LEU A 416 17.08 -5.36 28.01
CA LEU A 416 18.02 -5.45 26.89
C LEU A 416 18.35 -6.88 26.46
N LYS A 417 18.03 -7.88 27.30
CA LYS A 417 18.12 -9.30 26.92
C LYS A 417 17.16 -9.66 25.79
N GLN A 418 16.09 -8.88 25.61
CA GLN A 418 15.05 -9.08 24.60
C GLN A 418 15.21 -8.17 23.37
N SER A 419 16.21 -7.30 23.35
CA SER A 419 16.44 -6.34 22.27
C SER A 419 17.09 -7.00 21.05
N LEU A 420 16.73 -6.52 19.85
CA LEU A 420 17.39 -6.89 18.60
C LEU A 420 18.55 -5.95 18.32
N LEU A 421 19.63 -6.50 17.78
CA LEU A 421 20.84 -5.75 17.50
C LEU A 421 21.23 -5.97 16.04
N TYR A 422 21.41 -4.89 15.32
CA TYR A 422 21.75 -4.89 13.91
C TYR A 422 22.96 -4.00 13.65
N ARG A 423 23.68 -4.29 12.57
CA ARG A 423 24.73 -3.42 12.04
C ARG A 423 24.28 -2.98 10.66
N SER A 424 24.24 -1.66 10.45
CA SER A 424 23.89 -1.11 9.15
C SER A 424 25.08 -1.18 8.20
N PRO A 425 24.91 -1.60 6.92
CA PRO A 425 25.94 -1.44 5.92
C PRO A 425 26.21 0.04 5.66
N GLU A 426 27.38 0.37 5.09
CA GLU A 426 27.62 1.73 4.61
C GLU A 426 26.91 1.94 3.27
N TYR A 427 25.99 2.91 3.22
CA TYR A 427 25.33 3.31 1.99
C TYR A 427 25.11 4.82 1.97
N ARG A 428 25.45 5.45 0.84
CA ARG A 428 25.42 6.92 0.67
C ARG A 428 24.02 7.45 0.39
N ASP A 429 23.24 6.72 -0.39
CA ASP A 429 21.88 7.11 -0.79
C ASP A 429 20.87 6.23 -0.05
N PRO A 430 19.99 6.81 0.80
CA PRO A 430 18.97 6.03 1.50
C PRO A 430 17.92 5.44 0.56
N PHE A 431 17.78 5.94 -0.66
CA PHE A 431 16.88 5.40 -1.68
C PHE A 431 17.58 4.37 -2.59
N SER A 432 18.77 3.90 -2.19
CA SER A 432 19.53 2.91 -2.96
C SER A 432 18.86 1.54 -2.99
N ARG A 433 18.90 0.92 -4.17
CA ARG A 433 18.48 -0.47 -4.40
C ARG A 433 19.63 -1.48 -4.34
N ASP A 434 20.76 -1.08 -3.76
CA ASP A 434 21.91 -1.97 -3.58
C ASP A 434 21.52 -3.22 -2.81
N ARG A 435 21.95 -4.38 -3.30
CA ARG A 435 21.61 -5.70 -2.75
C ARG A 435 21.95 -5.81 -1.26
N SER A 436 23.07 -5.27 -0.80
CA SER A 436 23.50 -5.33 0.60
C SER A 436 22.58 -4.51 1.52
N THR A 437 22.19 -3.31 1.09
CA THR A 437 21.24 -2.44 1.77
C THR A 437 19.85 -3.09 1.85
N GLN A 438 19.40 -3.70 0.76
CA GLN A 438 18.11 -4.39 0.69
C GLN A 438 18.07 -5.64 1.58
N LEU A 439 19.15 -6.42 1.63
CA LEU A 439 19.25 -7.57 2.54
C LEU A 439 19.27 -7.14 4.01
N PHE A 440 19.95 -6.03 4.33
CA PHE A 440 19.94 -5.46 5.68
C PHE A 440 18.54 -5.05 6.11
N PHE A 441 17.82 -4.27 5.29
CA PHE A 441 16.47 -3.83 5.63
C PHE A 441 15.46 -4.96 5.68
N ARG A 442 15.60 -5.98 4.82
CA ARG A 442 14.82 -7.23 4.92
C ARG A 442 15.04 -7.91 6.26
N SER A 443 16.30 -8.15 6.65
CA SER A 443 16.61 -8.78 7.93
C SER A 443 16.16 -7.95 9.14
N LEU A 444 16.26 -6.62 9.05
CA LEU A 444 15.74 -5.69 10.04
C LEU A 444 14.22 -5.83 10.17
N TRP A 445 13.52 -5.82 9.04
CA TRP A 445 12.07 -5.97 8.97
C TRP A 445 11.61 -7.30 9.54
N ASP A 446 12.20 -8.43 9.12
CA ASP A 446 11.86 -9.78 9.63
C ASP A 446 11.97 -9.86 11.16
N GLY A 447 12.95 -9.16 11.74
CA GLY A 447 13.11 -9.08 13.19
C GLY A 447 12.02 -8.23 13.87
N ILE A 448 11.71 -7.08 13.27
CA ILE A 448 10.64 -6.18 13.73
C ILE A 448 9.29 -6.90 13.66
N SER A 449 8.91 -7.43 12.49
CA SER A 449 7.63 -8.11 12.23
C SER A 449 7.51 -9.44 12.97
N GLY A 450 8.60 -10.21 13.09
CA GLY A 450 8.61 -11.50 13.79
C GLY A 450 8.61 -12.76 12.90
N GLU A 451 8.76 -12.62 11.59
CA GLU A 451 8.69 -13.70 10.56
C GLU A 451 9.85 -14.73 10.55
N ALA A 452 10.70 -14.76 11.58
CA ALA A 452 11.82 -15.71 11.63
C ALA A 452 11.35 -17.13 11.98
N GLY A 453 10.87 -17.89 10.99
CA GLY A 453 10.28 -19.23 11.23
C GLY A 453 10.20 -20.17 10.03
N THR A 454 11.25 -20.34 9.20
CA THR A 454 11.42 -21.56 8.38
C THR A 454 12.89 -22.01 8.31
N GLU A 455 13.09 -23.32 8.41
CA GLU A 455 14.27 -24.04 8.94
C GLU A 455 15.59 -24.03 8.11
N ARG A 456 15.79 -23.15 7.12
CA ARG A 456 16.90 -23.33 6.15
C ARG A 456 18.22 -22.59 6.40
N SER A 457 18.41 -21.88 7.52
CA SER A 457 19.65 -21.10 7.79
C SER A 457 20.53 -21.67 8.93
N LYS A 458 20.33 -22.92 9.34
CA LYS A 458 21.02 -23.51 10.52
C LYS A 458 22.42 -24.10 10.26
N ARG A 459 23.06 -23.97 9.08
CA ARG A 459 24.40 -24.55 8.87
C ARG A 459 25.42 -23.58 8.28
N GLY A 460 26.39 -23.24 9.13
CA GLY A 460 27.68 -22.64 8.80
C GLY A 460 28.01 -21.42 9.66
N TRP A 461 29.31 -21.14 9.81
CA TRP A 461 29.87 -19.81 10.07
C TRP A 461 30.08 -19.41 11.56
N LEU A 462 30.98 -20.16 12.21
CA LEU A 462 31.72 -19.76 13.42
C LEU A 462 33.10 -19.22 13.00
N LYS A 463 33.44 -17.97 13.37
CA LYS A 463 34.78 -17.42 13.70
C LYS A 463 34.81 -15.90 13.45
N GLY A 464 34.89 -15.09 14.51
CA GLY A 464 35.07 -13.63 14.41
C GLY A 464 34.60 -12.78 15.61
N TRP A 465 34.33 -13.40 16.76
CA TRP A 465 33.56 -12.76 17.84
C TRP A 465 34.39 -12.11 18.96
N ASP A 466 35.71 -12.27 18.99
CA ASP A 466 36.52 -11.81 20.13
C ASP A 466 36.84 -10.31 20.13
N THR A 467 36.80 -9.64 18.97
CA THR A 467 37.31 -8.26 18.84
C THR A 467 36.29 -7.18 19.24
N ALA A 468 35.02 -7.33 18.84
CA ALA A 468 33.95 -6.35 19.12
C ALA A 468 33.41 -6.44 20.56
N LYS A 469 33.39 -7.66 21.11
CA LYS A 469 33.06 -7.95 22.51
C LYS A 469 34.02 -7.23 23.45
N GLY A 470 35.30 -7.14 23.08
CA GLY A 470 36.31 -6.43 23.86
C GLY A 470 36.12 -4.92 23.90
N ALA A 471 35.63 -4.27 22.83
CA ALA A 471 35.46 -2.81 22.81
C ALA A 471 34.27 -2.35 23.67
N VAL A 472 33.12 -3.02 23.55
CA VAL A 472 31.90 -2.69 24.32
C VAL A 472 32.03 -3.08 25.79
N LEU A 473 32.61 -4.25 26.11
CA LEU A 473 32.85 -4.64 27.51
C LEU A 473 33.98 -3.85 28.18
N ARG A 474 34.99 -3.37 27.44
CA ARG A 474 35.98 -2.44 28.00
C ARG A 474 35.35 -1.10 28.35
N ALA A 475 34.47 -0.56 27.50
CA ALA A 475 33.77 0.70 27.77
C ALA A 475 32.72 0.59 28.90
N ALA A 476 32.04 -0.56 29.04
CA ALA A 476 31.08 -0.82 30.11
C ALA A 476 31.73 -1.23 31.44
N GLY A 477 32.89 -1.90 31.40
CA GLY A 477 33.58 -2.45 32.57
C GLY A 477 34.61 -1.52 33.23
N THR A 478 35.00 -0.39 32.60
CA THR A 478 35.97 0.55 33.19
C THR A 478 35.36 1.66 34.04
N LEU A 479 34.05 1.69 34.24
CA LEU A 479 33.42 2.53 35.26
C LEU A 479 33.00 1.66 36.44
N ARG A 480 33.99 1.12 37.14
CA ARG A 480 33.77 0.74 38.55
C ARG A 480 33.46 2.03 39.32
N PRO A 481 32.42 2.05 40.16
CA PRO A 481 32.30 3.07 41.18
C PRO A 481 33.24 2.70 42.34
N ASP A 482 34.54 2.96 42.19
CA ASP A 482 35.46 3.07 43.33
C ASP A 482 35.87 4.55 43.39
N ALA A 483 35.87 5.29 44.49
CA ALA A 483 35.49 5.09 45.88
C ALA A 483 35.50 6.52 46.49
N GLY A 484 34.65 6.82 47.48
CA GLY A 484 34.84 8.03 48.28
C GLY A 484 33.62 8.70 48.87
N SER A 485 32.78 7.98 49.62
CA SER A 485 32.10 8.61 50.76
C SER A 485 31.86 7.57 51.87
N SER A 486 32.96 7.13 52.49
CA SER A 486 32.91 6.59 53.84
C SER A 486 32.49 7.71 54.78
N GLY A 487 31.34 7.52 55.45
CA GLY A 487 31.05 8.29 56.65
C GLY A 487 32.08 7.97 57.72
N SER A 488 32.76 9.01 58.20
CA SER A 488 33.43 9.01 59.49
C SER A 488 32.84 10.15 60.30
N SER A 489 31.95 9.80 61.22
CA SER A 489 31.70 10.60 62.42
C SER A 489 32.92 10.46 63.33
N GLU A 490 33.63 11.55 63.64
CA GLU A 490 34.27 11.76 64.94
C GLU A 490 34.82 13.19 65.10
N ARG A 491 34.16 13.94 65.99
CA ARG A 491 34.66 14.81 67.07
C ARG A 491 35.76 15.87 66.81
N GLU A 492 35.37 17.10 67.17
CA GLU A 492 36.04 18.06 68.08
C GLU A 492 37.58 18.12 68.13
N GLY A 493 38.13 19.32 67.91
CA GLY A 493 39.53 19.62 68.18
C GLY A 493 39.95 21.05 67.84
N GLU A 494 39.69 21.94 68.79
CA GLU A 494 40.26 23.28 69.01
C GLU A 494 41.72 23.54 68.54
N ARG A 495 41.95 24.82 68.22
CA ARG A 495 43.20 25.63 68.30
C ARG A 495 44.26 25.54 67.19
N GLY A 496 44.67 26.72 66.73
CA GLY A 496 45.88 26.98 65.96
C GLY A 496 45.74 28.22 65.09
#